data_AF-A0AA95HT21-F1
#
_entry.id   AF-A0AA95HT21-F1
#
_cell.length_a   1.000
_cell.length_b   1.000
_cell.length_c   1.000
_cell.angle_alpha   90.00
_cell.angle_beta   90.00
_cell.angle_gamma   90.00
#
_symmetry.space_group_name_H-M   'P 1'
#
loop_
_entity.id
_entity.type
_entity.pdbx_description
1 polymer ?
#
loop_
_entity_poly.entity_id
_entity_poly.type
_entity_poly.pdbx_seq_one_letter_code
_entity_poly.pdbx_strand_id
1 'polypeptide(L)'
;MKKILTLVLVVIGLVIAFGYGTYKILGNVEHYQEKSSANESRSVAASEENGDSPYETESEEYEEQTKNIGGQIFKLELTDSTTEGEIIEIMHKMTHQKVKAEDKWGAIPMSDDTVSQVLEFLKKSQFASKENLIDIAEKWKSGNFQTVDHDHNYFWEWQGGTIGRAYGVMSTAEEEEFIKNNF
;
A
#
# COMPACT_ATOMS: atom_id res chain seq x y z
N MET A 1 -20.99 44.65 7.25
CA MET A 1 -21.37 43.75 8.36
C MET A 1 -21.67 42.33 7.90
N LYS A 2 -22.65 42.10 7.00
CA LYS A 2 -22.99 40.74 6.52
C LYS A 2 -21.82 39.99 5.87
N LYS A 3 -21.03 40.66 5.02
CA LYS A 3 -19.85 40.06 4.35
C LYS A 3 -18.71 39.66 5.31
N ILE A 4 -18.56 40.39 6.42
CA ILE A 4 -17.55 40.10 7.46
C ILE A 4 -18.00 38.89 8.28
N LEU A 5 -19.30 38.78 8.59
CA LEU A 5 -19.87 37.63 9.28
C LEU A 5 -19.73 36.33 8.48
N THR A 6 -19.94 36.37 7.16
CA THR A 6 -19.76 35.20 6.28
C THR A 6 -18.31 34.73 6.27
N LEU A 7 -17.35 35.65 6.26
CA LEU A 7 -15.91 35.32 6.21
C LEU A 7 -15.44 34.70 7.53
N VAL A 8 -15.95 35.17 8.67
CA VAL A 8 -15.67 34.58 10.00
C VAL A 8 -16.22 33.15 10.11
N LEU A 9 -17.43 32.89 9.60
CA LEU A 9 -18.03 31.53 9.65
C LEU A 9 -17.28 30.52 8.78
N VAL A 10 -16.74 30.92 7.62
CA VAL A 10 -15.93 30.04 6.77
C VAL A 10 -14.61 29.68 7.46
N VAL A 11 -13.95 30.65 8.11
CA VAL A 11 -12.69 30.39 8.84
C VAL A 11 -12.93 29.47 10.04
N ILE A 12 -14.02 29.66 10.78
CA ILE A 12 -14.38 28.75 11.90
C ILE A 12 -14.67 27.33 11.39
N GLY A 13 -15.37 27.20 10.27
CA GLY A 13 -15.63 25.90 9.64
C GLY A 13 -14.35 25.16 9.23
N LEU A 14 -13.38 25.88 8.66
CA LEU A 14 -12.07 25.32 8.29
C LEU A 14 -11.28 24.88 9.53
N VAL A 15 -11.29 25.66 10.62
CA VAL A 15 -10.61 25.29 11.87
C VAL A 15 -11.23 24.06 12.52
N ILE A 16 -12.56 23.92 12.49
CA ILE A 16 -13.25 22.73 13.00
C ILE A 16 -12.94 21.50 12.14
N ALA A 17 -12.93 21.63 10.81
CA ALA A 17 -12.60 20.53 9.90
C ALA A 17 -11.13 20.08 10.05
N PHE A 18 -10.20 21.03 10.17
CA PHE A 18 -8.78 20.73 10.44
C PHE A 18 -8.57 20.11 11.83
N GLY A 19 -9.27 20.62 12.85
CA GLY A 19 -9.24 20.07 14.21
C GLY A 19 -9.78 18.63 14.27
N TYR A 20 -10.87 18.34 13.55
CA TYR A 20 -11.43 16.98 13.49
C TYR A 20 -10.54 16.02 12.70
N GLY A 21 -9.96 16.46 11.58
CA GLY A 21 -9.02 15.66 10.80
C GLY A 21 -7.74 15.33 11.57
N THR A 22 -7.16 16.30 12.28
CA THR A 22 -5.98 16.10 13.12
C THR A 22 -6.27 15.22 14.34
N TYR A 23 -7.44 15.37 14.98
CA TYR A 23 -7.87 14.49 16.08
C TYR A 23 -7.96 13.02 15.65
N LYS A 24 -8.50 12.75 14.44
CA LYS A 24 -8.59 11.38 13.92
C LYS A 24 -7.22 10.76 13.60
N ILE A 25 -6.25 11.59 13.18
CA ILE A 25 -4.88 11.14 12.95
C ILE A 25 -4.16 10.88 14.28
N LEU A 26 -4.31 11.77 15.26
CA LEU A 26 -3.65 11.66 16.58
C LEU A 26 -4.18 10.49 17.43
N GLY A 27 -5.48 10.18 17.37
CA GLY A 27 -6.04 8.99 18.05
C GLY A 27 -5.54 7.65 17.47
N ASN A 28 -5.00 7.65 16.25
CA ASN A 28 -4.34 6.50 15.64
C ASN A 28 -2.84 6.40 16.02
N VAL A 29 -2.27 7.44 16.66
CA VAL A 29 -0.84 7.56 17.01
C VAL A 29 -0.55 7.17 18.47
N GLU A 30 -1.56 7.05 19.33
CA GLU A 30 -1.37 6.57 20.73
C GLU A 30 -0.75 5.17 20.80
N HIS A 31 -0.92 4.35 19.76
CA HIS A 31 -0.30 3.01 19.68
C HIS A 31 1.20 3.03 19.29
N TYR A 32 1.77 4.21 19.01
CA TYR A 32 3.14 4.37 18.50
C TYR A 32 4.15 4.85 19.56
N GLN A 33 3.72 5.52 20.63
CA GLN A 33 4.68 6.13 21.59
C GLN A 33 5.25 5.18 22.64
N GLU A 34 4.59 4.05 22.94
CA GLU A 34 5.05 3.15 24.00
C GLU A 34 6.35 2.41 23.66
N LYS A 35 6.65 2.20 22.37
CA LYS A 35 7.84 1.43 21.93
C LYS A 35 9.12 2.27 21.78
N SER A 36 9.07 3.60 21.90
CA SER A 36 10.23 4.47 21.58
C SER A 36 11.20 4.73 22.74
N SER A 37 10.89 4.34 23.99
CA SER A 37 11.59 4.88 25.17
C SER A 37 12.56 3.92 25.88
N ALA A 38 12.75 2.68 25.39
CA ALA A 38 13.39 1.63 26.19
C ALA A 38 14.76 1.14 25.72
N ASN A 39 15.39 1.73 24.69
CA ASN A 39 16.64 1.18 24.17
C ASN A 39 17.74 2.23 23.93
N GLU A 40 18.19 2.86 25.01
CA GLU A 40 19.56 3.39 25.07
C GLU A 40 20.27 2.87 26.32
N SER A 41 21.41 2.22 26.09
CA SER A 41 22.46 1.80 27.05
C SER A 41 22.33 0.39 27.68
N ARG A 42 23.07 -0.60 27.14
CA ARG A 42 24.39 -1.02 27.67
C ARG A 42 25.01 -2.18 26.87
N SER A 43 26.33 -2.10 26.74
CA SER A 43 27.24 -2.90 25.91
C SER A 43 27.57 -4.30 26.45
N VAL A 44 27.65 -5.26 25.50
CA VAL A 44 28.44 -6.52 25.42
C VAL A 44 28.69 -7.39 26.66
N ALA A 45 28.12 -8.61 26.67
CA ALA A 45 28.84 -9.87 26.80
C ALA A 45 27.91 -11.10 26.56
N ALA A 46 28.28 -11.88 25.55
CA ALA A 46 28.02 -13.30 25.26
C ALA A 46 26.71 -14.02 25.67
N SER A 47 26.17 -14.70 24.64
CA SER A 47 25.27 -15.87 24.62
C SER A 47 23.86 -15.71 25.19
N GLU A 48 22.87 -15.60 24.31
CA GLU A 48 21.91 -16.68 24.04
C GLU A 48 21.08 -16.37 22.79
N GLU A 49 20.74 -17.44 22.09
CA GLU A 49 19.74 -17.60 21.04
C GLU A 49 18.46 -16.78 21.30
N ASN A 50 18.04 -15.97 20.31
CA ASN A 50 16.63 -15.78 19.96
C ASN A 50 16.52 -14.97 18.67
N GLY A 51 16.03 -15.62 17.62
CA GLY A 51 15.54 -14.98 16.42
C GLY A 51 14.18 -14.35 16.72
N ASP A 52 14.15 -13.03 16.88
CA ASP A 52 12.93 -12.25 16.94
C ASP A 52 12.61 -11.77 15.52
N SER A 53 11.93 -12.62 14.75
CA SER A 53 11.17 -12.17 13.57
C SER A 53 9.79 -11.77 14.07
N PRO A 54 9.21 -10.61 13.67
CA PRO A 54 7.94 -10.11 14.21
C PRO A 54 6.68 -10.97 13.95
N TYR A 55 6.83 -12.18 13.40
CA TYR A 55 5.76 -13.05 12.94
C TYR A 55 6.00 -14.46 13.51
N GLU A 56 5.43 -14.73 14.68
CA GLU A 56 5.49 -16.04 15.32
C GLU A 56 4.49 -16.99 14.64
N THR A 57 4.96 -18.12 14.10
CA THR A 57 4.17 -19.20 13.45
C THR A 57 3.59 -18.92 12.05
N GLU A 58 3.63 -19.96 11.20
CA GLU A 58 3.10 -19.95 9.82
C GLU A 58 1.60 -19.60 9.73
N SER A 59 0.83 -19.91 10.78
CA SER A 59 -0.59 -19.55 10.84
C SER A 59 -0.83 -18.06 11.06
N GLU A 60 -0.03 -17.40 11.90
CA GLU A 60 -0.20 -15.94 12.12
C GLU A 60 0.23 -15.16 10.88
N GLU A 61 1.30 -15.60 10.20
CA GLU A 61 1.68 -15.01 8.91
C GLU A 61 0.57 -15.17 7.87
N TYR A 62 -0.03 -16.35 7.78
CA TYR A 62 -1.15 -16.59 6.86
C TYR A 62 -2.32 -15.65 7.13
N GLU A 63 -2.74 -15.51 8.39
CA GLU A 63 -3.81 -14.59 8.78
C GLU A 63 -3.46 -13.13 8.47
N GLU A 64 -2.24 -12.70 8.80
CA GLU A 64 -1.77 -11.33 8.58
C GLU A 64 -1.69 -10.99 7.09
N GLN A 65 -1.19 -11.90 6.27
CA GLN A 65 -1.04 -11.69 4.84
C GLN A 65 -2.37 -11.68 4.10
N THR A 66 -3.39 -12.37 4.61
CA THR A 66 -4.70 -12.56 3.94
C THR A 66 -5.83 -11.72 4.52
N LYS A 67 -5.59 -10.93 5.58
CA LYS A 67 -6.61 -10.10 6.23
C LYS A 67 -7.27 -9.09 5.28
N ASN A 68 -8.43 -8.59 5.68
CA ASN A 68 -9.03 -7.43 5.02
C ASN A 68 -8.21 -6.17 5.34
N ILE A 69 -7.75 -5.47 4.30
CA ILE A 69 -6.88 -4.29 4.43
C ILE A 69 -7.60 -2.96 4.17
N GLY A 70 -8.91 -2.99 3.91
CA GLY A 70 -9.71 -1.82 3.56
C GLY A 70 -9.26 -1.12 2.25
N GLY A 71 -9.96 -0.05 1.87
CA GLY A 71 -9.54 0.81 0.75
C GLY A 71 -9.60 0.15 -0.63
N GLN A 72 -10.54 -0.78 -0.82
CA GLN A 72 -10.75 -1.48 -2.09
C GLN A 72 -11.19 -0.51 -3.20
N ILE A 73 -10.60 -0.62 -4.38
CA ILE A 73 -11.02 0.10 -5.58
C ILE A 73 -11.31 -0.93 -6.68
N PHE A 74 -12.58 -1.04 -7.05
CA PHE A 74 -13.06 -2.03 -8.03
C PHE A 74 -13.12 -1.48 -9.46
N LYS A 75 -13.10 -0.16 -9.63
CA LYS A 75 -13.21 0.51 -10.92
C LYS A 75 -12.08 1.52 -11.06
N LEU A 76 -11.31 1.38 -12.12
CA LEU A 76 -10.27 2.34 -12.47
C LEU A 76 -10.90 3.55 -13.16
N GLU A 77 -10.50 4.74 -12.76
CA GLU A 77 -10.87 6.01 -13.42
C GLU A 77 -9.65 6.61 -14.12
N LEU A 78 -9.13 5.87 -15.11
CA LEU A 78 -8.01 6.33 -15.92
C LEU A 78 -8.49 7.34 -16.97
N THR A 79 -7.88 8.51 -16.96
CA THR A 79 -8.17 9.62 -17.89
C THR A 79 -6.87 10.19 -18.44
N ASP A 80 -6.94 11.03 -19.46
CA ASP A 80 -5.76 11.74 -20.00
C ASP A 80 -5.06 12.63 -18.94
N SER A 81 -5.74 12.93 -17.82
CA SER A 81 -5.18 13.69 -16.69
C SER A 81 -4.55 12.81 -15.60
N THR A 82 -4.69 11.49 -15.70
CA THR A 82 -4.07 10.56 -14.75
C THR A 82 -2.55 10.68 -14.83
N THR A 83 -1.93 10.86 -13.67
CA THR A 83 -0.50 11.08 -13.49
C THR A 83 0.27 9.76 -13.40
N GLU A 84 1.60 9.83 -13.56
CA GLU A 84 2.49 8.69 -13.38
C GLU A 84 2.39 8.12 -11.95
N GLY A 85 2.30 8.99 -10.94
CA GLY A 85 2.15 8.57 -9.55
C GLY A 85 0.85 7.82 -9.29
N GLU A 86 -0.27 8.25 -9.90
CA GLU A 86 -1.56 7.57 -9.75
C GLU A 86 -1.57 6.18 -10.40
N ILE A 87 -0.96 6.03 -11.60
CA ILE A 87 -0.89 4.70 -12.22
C ILE A 87 0.07 3.77 -11.46
N ILE A 88 1.16 4.30 -10.90
CA ILE A 88 2.07 3.54 -10.03
C ILE A 88 1.37 3.09 -8.77
N GLU A 89 0.60 3.96 -8.11
CA GLU A 89 -0.23 3.61 -6.96
C GLU A 89 -1.25 2.51 -7.29
N ILE A 90 -1.88 2.59 -8.47
CA ILE A 90 -2.81 1.56 -8.95
C ILE A 90 -2.08 0.23 -9.11
N MET A 91 -0.95 0.21 -9.84
CA MET A 91 -0.16 -0.99 -10.07
C MET A 91 0.38 -1.57 -8.77
N HIS A 92 0.80 -0.74 -7.82
CA HIS A 92 1.25 -1.16 -6.49
C HIS A 92 0.14 -1.86 -5.73
N LYS A 93 -1.04 -1.25 -5.61
CA LYS A 93 -2.22 -1.86 -4.95
C LYS A 93 -2.70 -3.14 -5.61
N MET A 94 -2.48 -3.31 -6.91
CA MET A 94 -2.76 -4.57 -7.59
C MET A 94 -1.89 -5.70 -7.06
N THR A 95 -0.61 -5.44 -6.73
CA THR A 95 0.32 -6.48 -6.26
C THR A 95 -0.01 -7.02 -4.87
N HIS A 96 -0.79 -6.31 -4.04
CA HIS A 96 -1.08 -6.72 -2.65
C HIS A 96 -1.74 -8.10 -2.52
N GLN A 97 -2.50 -8.54 -3.53
CA GLN A 97 -3.09 -9.89 -3.56
C GLN A 97 -2.10 -11.00 -3.90
N LYS A 98 -0.87 -10.66 -4.32
CA LYS A 98 0.14 -11.60 -4.81
C LYS A 98 1.36 -11.70 -3.91
N VAL A 99 1.60 -10.73 -3.03
CA VAL A 99 2.87 -10.61 -2.29
C VAL A 99 2.69 -10.85 -0.81
N LYS A 100 3.74 -11.34 -0.17
CA LYS A 100 3.93 -11.27 1.27
C LYS A 100 4.69 -9.98 1.58
N ALA A 101 4.14 -9.13 2.44
CA ALA A 101 4.72 -7.81 2.75
C ALA A 101 4.54 -7.47 4.23
N GLU A 102 5.44 -6.64 4.76
CA GLU A 102 5.40 -6.22 6.17
C GLU A 102 4.07 -5.53 6.55
N ASP A 103 3.49 -4.78 5.60
CA ASP A 103 2.18 -4.14 5.71
C ASP A 103 1.62 -3.87 4.30
N LYS A 104 0.29 -3.69 4.19
CA LYS A 104 -0.42 -3.45 2.92
C LYS A 104 -1.62 -2.54 3.16
N TRP A 105 -1.83 -1.57 2.28
CA TRP A 105 -2.99 -0.67 2.36
C TRP A 105 -3.68 -0.45 1.02
N GLY A 106 -4.99 -0.68 0.99
CA GLY A 106 -5.78 -0.60 -0.23
C GLY A 106 -5.54 -1.79 -1.16
N ALA A 107 -6.56 -2.16 -1.92
CA ALA A 107 -6.48 -3.30 -2.83
C ALA A 107 -7.17 -2.96 -4.14
N ILE A 108 -6.55 -3.33 -5.26
CA ILE A 108 -7.17 -3.30 -6.58
C ILE A 108 -7.11 -4.71 -7.13
N PRO A 109 -8.21 -5.31 -7.60
CA PRO A 109 -8.15 -6.65 -8.16
C PRO A 109 -7.19 -6.69 -9.35
N MET A 110 -6.14 -7.50 -9.29
CA MET A 110 -5.26 -7.82 -10.41
C MET A 110 -5.95 -8.85 -11.32
N SER A 111 -7.12 -8.49 -11.84
CA SER A 111 -7.86 -9.28 -12.83
C SER A 111 -7.29 -9.08 -14.23
N ASP A 112 -7.58 -10.01 -15.15
CA ASP A 112 -7.17 -9.88 -16.55
C ASP A 112 -7.68 -8.58 -17.20
N ASP A 113 -8.89 -8.15 -16.82
CA ASP A 113 -9.50 -6.90 -17.27
C ASP A 113 -8.75 -5.68 -16.71
N THR A 114 -8.49 -5.65 -15.40
CA THR A 114 -7.72 -4.57 -14.75
C THR A 114 -6.34 -4.42 -15.37
N VAL A 115 -5.61 -5.52 -15.55
CA VAL A 115 -4.27 -5.52 -16.16
C VAL A 115 -4.33 -5.01 -17.60
N SER A 116 -5.38 -5.37 -18.36
CA SER A 116 -5.58 -4.89 -19.73
C SER A 116 -5.82 -3.39 -19.78
N GLN A 117 -6.66 -2.86 -18.89
CA GLN A 117 -6.94 -1.42 -18.80
C GLN A 117 -5.68 -0.62 -18.48
N VAL A 118 -4.88 -1.08 -17.50
CA VAL A 118 -3.59 -0.47 -17.14
C VAL A 118 -2.62 -0.49 -18.33
N LEU A 119 -2.46 -1.65 -18.99
CA LEU A 119 -1.54 -1.79 -20.11
C LEU A 119 -1.94 -0.90 -21.30
N GLU A 120 -3.23 -0.82 -21.63
CA GLU A 120 -3.73 0.04 -22.70
C GLU A 120 -3.49 1.52 -22.40
N PHE A 121 -3.72 1.93 -21.16
CA PHE A 121 -3.45 3.29 -20.70
C PHE A 121 -1.96 3.65 -20.80
N LEU A 122 -1.08 2.77 -20.28
CA LEU A 122 0.37 2.97 -20.32
C LEU A 122 0.90 3.11 -21.75
N LYS A 123 0.38 2.32 -22.70
CA LYS A 123 0.75 2.39 -24.13
C LYS A 123 0.52 3.79 -24.72
N LYS A 124 -0.51 4.51 -24.26
CA LYS A 124 -0.86 5.86 -24.71
C LYS A 124 -0.13 6.97 -23.92
N SER A 125 0.36 6.66 -22.73
CA SER A 125 1.04 7.62 -21.85
C SER A 125 2.39 8.12 -22.40
N GLN A 126 2.92 9.17 -21.77
CA GLN A 126 4.25 9.75 -22.02
C GLN A 126 5.06 9.85 -20.71
N PHE A 127 4.84 8.91 -19.78
CA PHE A 127 5.50 8.89 -18.47
C PHE A 127 6.99 8.58 -18.58
N ALA A 128 7.77 9.05 -17.60
CA ALA A 128 9.22 8.82 -17.60
C ALA A 128 9.54 7.33 -17.44
N SER A 129 8.76 6.61 -16.63
CA SER A 129 8.93 5.18 -16.38
C SER A 129 8.11 4.29 -17.33
N LYS A 130 7.53 4.85 -18.39
CA LYS A 130 6.55 4.15 -19.26
C LYS A 130 6.99 2.73 -19.65
N GLU A 131 8.20 2.58 -20.17
CA GLU A 131 8.67 1.27 -20.67
C GLU A 131 8.77 0.25 -19.52
N ASN A 132 9.30 0.63 -18.36
CA ASN A 132 9.35 -0.24 -17.18
C ASN A 132 7.93 -0.66 -16.72
N LEU A 133 6.97 0.28 -16.72
CA LEU A 133 5.60 0.00 -16.34
C LEU A 133 4.91 -0.94 -17.35
N ILE A 134 5.17 -0.76 -18.65
CA ILE A 134 4.68 -1.65 -19.70
C ILE A 134 5.26 -3.05 -19.53
N ASP A 135 6.57 -3.18 -19.33
CA ASP A 135 7.22 -4.48 -19.16
C ASP A 135 6.63 -5.27 -17.98
N ILE A 136 6.39 -4.58 -16.85
CA ILE A 136 5.73 -5.16 -15.68
C ILE A 136 4.28 -5.58 -16.02
N ALA A 137 3.50 -4.69 -16.66
CA ALA A 137 2.11 -4.97 -17.01
C ALA A 137 1.96 -6.11 -18.04
N GLU A 138 2.87 -6.22 -19.02
CA GLU A 138 2.88 -7.32 -19.99
C GLU A 138 3.27 -8.64 -19.33
N LYS A 139 4.21 -8.61 -18.38
CA LYS A 139 4.54 -9.78 -17.55
C LYS A 139 3.31 -10.27 -16.79
N TRP A 140 2.57 -9.39 -16.12
CA TRP A 140 1.32 -9.74 -15.43
C TRP A 140 0.23 -10.23 -16.40
N LYS A 141 0.11 -9.61 -17.58
CA LYS A 141 -0.86 -10.02 -18.62
C LYS A 141 -0.59 -11.44 -19.13
N SER A 142 0.66 -11.88 -19.13
CA SER A 142 1.05 -13.26 -19.46
C SER A 142 0.82 -14.27 -18.33
N GLY A 143 0.34 -13.83 -17.16
CA GLY A 143 0.18 -14.65 -15.97
C GLY A 143 1.50 -14.96 -15.26
N ASN A 144 2.58 -14.24 -15.57
CA ASN A 144 3.87 -14.44 -14.92
C ASN A 144 3.97 -13.57 -13.66
N PHE A 145 3.80 -14.21 -12.49
CA PHE A 145 3.88 -13.55 -11.18
C PHE A 145 5.08 -14.00 -10.35
N GLN A 146 6.05 -14.72 -10.93
CA GLN A 146 7.18 -15.30 -10.20
C GLN A 146 8.06 -14.27 -9.49
N THR A 147 8.00 -13.01 -9.90
CA THR A 147 8.80 -11.88 -9.37
C THR A 147 7.91 -10.68 -9.03
N VAL A 148 6.64 -10.91 -8.70
CA VAL A 148 5.67 -9.84 -8.42
C VAL A 148 5.98 -9.08 -7.13
N ASP A 149 6.72 -9.70 -6.21
CA ASP A 149 7.32 -9.05 -5.04
C ASP A 149 8.40 -8.03 -5.44
N HIS A 150 9.20 -8.31 -6.47
CA HIS A 150 10.13 -7.34 -7.03
C HIS A 150 9.39 -6.20 -7.73
N ASP A 151 8.30 -6.49 -8.44
CA ASP A 151 7.45 -5.47 -9.06
C ASP A 151 6.82 -4.55 -8.01
N HIS A 152 6.26 -5.14 -6.94
CA HIS A 152 5.76 -4.40 -5.78
C HIS A 152 6.85 -3.46 -5.25
N ASN A 153 8.06 -4.00 -5.03
CA ASN A 153 9.15 -3.24 -4.46
C ASN A 153 9.68 -2.14 -5.38
N TYR A 154 9.59 -2.30 -6.70
CA TYR A 154 9.85 -1.23 -7.65
C TYR A 154 8.92 -0.03 -7.42
N PHE A 155 7.61 -0.27 -7.25
CA PHE A 155 6.65 0.81 -6.95
C PHE A 155 6.87 1.41 -5.56
N TRP A 156 7.09 0.56 -4.56
CA TRP A 156 7.37 0.98 -3.19
C TRP A 156 8.62 1.87 -3.12
N GLU A 157 9.71 1.51 -3.81
CA GLU A 157 10.93 2.33 -3.89
C GLU A 157 10.66 3.65 -4.63
N TRP A 158 9.92 3.61 -5.74
CA TRP A 158 9.54 4.81 -6.49
C TRP A 158 8.74 5.80 -5.63
N GLN A 159 7.88 5.28 -4.74
CA GLN A 159 7.06 6.07 -3.81
C GLN A 159 7.83 6.52 -2.55
N GLY A 160 9.10 6.14 -2.40
CA GLY A 160 9.90 6.47 -1.21
C GLY A 160 9.45 5.71 0.04
N GLY A 161 9.01 4.47 -0.13
CA GLY A 161 8.51 3.62 0.94
C GLY A 161 9.52 3.40 2.08
N THR A 162 8.97 3.20 3.28
CA THR A 162 9.74 2.91 4.51
C THR A 162 9.20 1.73 5.29
N ILE A 163 7.90 1.44 5.16
CA ILE A 163 7.18 0.30 5.73
C ILE A 163 6.43 -0.39 4.59
N GLY A 164 6.22 -1.70 4.69
CA GLY A 164 5.39 -2.44 3.75
C GLY A 164 6.19 -3.05 2.60
N ARG A 165 7.50 -3.24 2.77
CA ARG A 165 8.32 -3.87 1.74
C ARG A 165 7.89 -5.34 1.58
N ALA A 166 7.81 -5.80 0.33
CA ALA A 166 7.51 -7.20 0.04
C ALA A 166 8.78 -8.06 0.25
N TYR A 167 8.59 -9.23 0.86
CA TYR A 167 9.65 -10.20 1.16
C TYR A 167 9.40 -11.58 0.51
N GLY A 168 8.30 -11.75 -0.22
CA GLY A 168 8.04 -12.95 -0.99
C GLY A 168 6.73 -12.91 -1.75
N VAL A 169 6.44 -14.01 -2.44
CA VAL A 169 5.21 -14.23 -3.21
C VAL A 169 4.27 -15.12 -2.40
N MET A 170 2.99 -14.78 -2.40
CA MET A 170 1.95 -15.61 -1.80
C MET A 170 1.81 -16.95 -2.53
N SER A 171 1.50 -17.98 -1.77
CA SER A 171 0.95 -19.23 -2.30
C SER A 171 -0.44 -19.00 -2.91
N THR A 172 -0.90 -19.96 -3.72
CA THR A 172 -2.25 -19.91 -4.30
C THR A 172 -3.34 -19.85 -3.22
N ALA A 173 -3.19 -20.58 -2.12
CA ALA A 173 -4.17 -20.56 -1.03
C ALA A 173 -4.24 -19.19 -0.33
N GLU A 174 -3.08 -18.57 -0.08
CA GLU A 174 -3.01 -17.21 0.49
C GLU A 174 -3.66 -16.20 -0.45
N GLU A 175 -3.38 -16.26 -1.75
CA GLU A 175 -4.02 -15.37 -2.74
C GLU A 175 -5.55 -15.56 -2.76
N GLU A 176 -6.03 -16.81 -2.81
CA GLU A 176 -7.47 -17.10 -2.85
C GLU A 176 -8.18 -16.55 -1.61
N GLU A 177 -7.60 -16.71 -0.43
CA GLU A 177 -8.16 -16.19 0.81
C GLU A 177 -8.07 -14.66 0.88
N PHE A 178 -6.96 -14.05 0.42
CA PHE A 178 -6.85 -12.60 0.31
C PHE A 178 -7.95 -12.03 -0.59
N ILE A 179 -8.19 -12.63 -1.76
CA ILE A 179 -9.23 -12.22 -2.69
C ILE A 179 -10.59 -12.29 -2.00
N LYS A 180 -10.92 -13.42 -1.35
CA LYS A 180 -12.19 -13.60 -0.62
C LYS A 180 -12.39 -12.56 0.49
N ASN A 181 -11.32 -12.15 1.15
CA ASN A 181 -11.39 -11.18 2.24
C ASN A 181 -11.46 -9.74 1.76
N ASN A 182 -11.03 -9.44 0.53
CA ASN A 182 -10.87 -8.08 0.03
C ASN A 182 -11.74 -7.73 -1.18
N PHE A 183 -12.36 -8.68 -1.87
CA PHE A 183 -13.16 -8.43 -3.08
C PHE A 183 -14.49 -9.20 -3.07
#